data_AF-A0A2Z6LRV3-F1
#
_entry.id   AF-A0A2Z6LRV3-F1
#
_cell.length_a   1.000
_cell.length_b   1.000
_cell.length_c   1.000
_cell.angle_alpha   90.00
_cell.angle_beta   90.00
_cell.angle_gamma   90.00
#
_symmetry.space_group_name_H-M   'P 1'
#
loop_
_entity.id
_entity.type
_entity.pdbx_description
1 polymer ?
#
loop_
_entity_poly.entity_id
_entity_poly.type
_entity_poly.pdbx_seq_one_letter_code
_entity_poly.pdbx_strand_id
1 'polypeptide(L)'
;MEFPEQDHLKIAKKLEFEKLAKINLNPTGIADLDTILCDAYDRLSPKAVHYHNRRDLIRIFNMMAKDIYGKSAFPPVVEEYGSFVMDIFNEGSDLDLSINFSDPVGMSRQKKIDILRKFGKKLRLIQRTGHVTALEVIVSAKVPIIKVTDTGTGVECDLSVENWDGIAKSHIIRAISAIDERFQKLCLLMKSWAKAHNINSSRDATLNSLSIVSFVAFHLQTCNPPILPPFSALLEGNVSAIISF
;
A
#
# COMPACT_ATOMS: atom_id res chain seq x y z
N MET A 1 -7.99 34.81 3.30
CA MET A 1 -9.31 34.56 2.71
C MET A 1 -9.74 33.19 3.23
N GLU A 2 -10.42 33.18 4.37
CA GLU A 2 -10.89 31.94 5.02
C GLU A 2 -12.05 31.38 4.20
N PHE A 3 -11.92 30.15 3.72
CA PHE A 3 -13.03 29.44 3.09
C PHE A 3 -13.99 28.97 4.21
N PRO A 4 -15.32 29.04 4.00
CA PRO A 4 -16.29 28.66 5.02
C PRO A 4 -16.35 27.13 5.14
N GLU A 5 -15.45 26.54 5.92
CA GLU A 5 -15.41 25.10 6.23
C GLU A 5 -16.71 24.56 6.84
N GLN A 6 -17.56 25.44 7.39
CA GLN A 6 -18.78 25.06 8.11
C GLN A 6 -19.96 24.62 7.24
N ASP A 7 -19.94 24.84 5.92
CA ASP A 7 -21.09 24.52 5.05
C ASP A 7 -21.05 23.08 4.52
N HIS A 8 -19.88 22.63 4.04
CA HIS A 8 -19.71 21.29 3.46
C HIS A 8 -19.94 20.16 4.47
N LEU A 9 -19.51 20.33 5.73
CA LEU A 9 -19.71 19.30 6.77
C LEU A 9 -21.19 19.15 7.14
N LYS A 10 -21.95 20.26 7.20
CA LYS A 10 -23.39 20.22 7.47
C LYS A 10 -24.14 19.57 6.32
N ILE A 11 -23.78 19.90 5.08
CA ILE A 11 -24.35 19.29 3.88
C ILE A 11 -24.06 17.78 3.86
N ALA A 12 -22.82 17.37 4.10
CA ALA A 12 -22.43 15.96 4.14
C ALA A 12 -23.22 15.18 5.20
N LYS A 13 -23.30 15.70 6.44
CA LYS A 13 -24.08 15.09 7.53
C LYS A 13 -25.56 14.96 7.19
N LYS A 14 -26.14 15.98 6.54
CA LYS A 14 -27.54 15.94 6.10
C LYS A 14 -27.76 14.87 5.04
N LEU A 15 -26.91 14.81 4.00
CA LEU A 15 -27.01 13.81 2.94
C LEU A 15 -26.80 12.38 3.45
N GLU A 16 -25.86 12.21 4.39
CA GLU A 16 -25.63 10.93 5.06
C GLU A 16 -26.86 10.51 5.86
N PHE A 17 -27.42 11.39 6.68
CA PHE A 17 -28.65 11.13 7.43
C PHE A 17 -29.82 10.76 6.52
N GLU A 18 -30.02 11.51 5.42
CA GLU A 18 -31.06 11.22 4.43
C GLU A 18 -30.87 9.88 3.73
N LYS A 19 -29.63 9.45 3.50
CA LYS A 19 -29.33 8.11 2.96
C LYS A 19 -29.55 7.03 4.01
N LEU A 20 -29.03 7.19 5.22
CA LEU A 20 -29.17 6.22 6.31
C LEU A 20 -30.64 5.99 6.67
N ALA A 21 -31.46 7.04 6.68
CA ALA A 21 -32.91 6.94 6.92
C ALA A 21 -33.65 6.10 5.86
N LYS A 22 -33.07 5.94 4.66
CA LYS A 22 -33.61 5.07 3.60
C LYS A 22 -33.13 3.62 3.72
N ILE A 23 -32.10 3.35 4.53
CA ILE A 23 -31.56 2.01 4.74
C ILE A 23 -32.28 1.42 5.96
N ASN A 24 -33.19 0.49 5.71
CA ASN A 24 -33.92 -0.21 6.78
C ASN A 24 -33.04 -1.34 7.36
N LEU A 25 -32.17 -1.01 8.30
CA LEU A 25 -31.31 -1.97 9.00
C LEU A 25 -32.09 -2.62 10.16
N ASN A 26 -32.80 -3.72 9.87
CA ASN A 26 -33.37 -4.55 10.94
C ASN A 26 -32.27 -5.50 11.50
N PRO A 27 -32.46 -6.06 12.72
CA PRO A 27 -31.44 -6.90 13.35
C PRO A 27 -30.98 -8.10 12.50
N THR A 28 -31.91 -8.71 11.75
CA THR A 28 -31.59 -9.80 10.83
C THR A 28 -30.70 -9.32 9.68
N GLY A 29 -31.03 -8.19 9.06
CA GLY A 29 -30.24 -7.61 7.98
C GLY A 29 -28.86 -7.13 8.41
N ILE A 30 -28.69 -6.74 9.68
CA ILE A 30 -27.36 -6.43 10.25
C ILE A 30 -26.54 -7.72 10.40
N ALA A 31 -27.14 -8.81 10.92
CA ALA A 31 -26.45 -10.09 11.06
C ALA A 31 -26.08 -10.70 9.69
N ASP A 32 -26.96 -10.56 8.71
CA ASP A 32 -26.70 -10.99 7.33
C ASP A 32 -25.55 -10.16 6.71
N LEU A 33 -25.53 -8.85 6.93
CA LEU A 33 -24.46 -7.98 6.45
C LEU A 33 -23.11 -8.33 7.09
N ASP A 34 -23.07 -8.53 8.41
CA ASP A 34 -21.85 -8.92 9.12
C ASP A 34 -21.29 -10.24 8.58
N THR A 35 -22.16 -11.22 8.40
CA THR A 35 -21.80 -12.52 7.80
C THR A 35 -21.20 -12.34 6.40
N ILE A 36 -21.84 -11.53 5.54
CA ILE A 36 -21.34 -11.25 4.18
C ILE A 36 -19.98 -10.55 4.22
N LEU A 37 -19.76 -9.59 5.13
CA LEU A 37 -18.51 -8.86 5.26
C LEU A 37 -17.39 -9.76 5.78
N CYS A 38 -17.67 -10.62 6.77
CA CYS A 38 -16.73 -11.63 7.26
C CYS A 38 -16.35 -12.61 6.15
N ASP A 39 -17.33 -13.16 5.44
CA ASP A 39 -17.11 -14.05 4.29
C ASP A 39 -16.27 -13.39 3.19
N ALA A 40 -16.56 -12.12 2.89
CA ALA A 40 -15.78 -11.35 1.92
C ALA A 40 -14.35 -11.13 2.41
N TYR A 41 -14.17 -10.79 3.68
CA TYR A 41 -12.86 -10.63 4.29
C TYR A 41 -12.05 -11.93 4.23
N ASP A 42 -12.65 -13.07 4.57
CA ASP A 42 -11.97 -14.37 4.55
C ASP A 42 -11.54 -14.78 3.14
N ARG A 43 -12.36 -14.47 2.13
CA ARG A 43 -12.01 -14.70 0.71
C ARG A 43 -10.89 -13.77 0.23
N LEU A 44 -10.90 -12.52 0.67
CA LEU A 44 -9.92 -11.52 0.27
C LEU A 44 -8.59 -11.66 1.01
N SER A 45 -8.63 -12.24 2.21
CA SER A 45 -7.48 -12.33 3.09
C SER A 45 -6.37 -13.18 2.48
N PRO A 46 -5.11 -12.73 2.61
CA PRO A 46 -3.99 -13.45 2.05
C PRO A 46 -3.76 -14.78 2.78
N LYS A 47 -3.51 -15.84 2.01
CA LYS A 47 -3.19 -17.18 2.51
C LYS A 47 -1.68 -17.33 2.67
N ALA A 48 -1.24 -18.35 3.41
CA ALA A 48 0.18 -18.60 3.66
C ALA A 48 1.06 -18.62 2.40
N VAL A 49 0.54 -19.18 1.30
CA VAL A 49 1.23 -19.19 0.00
C VAL A 49 1.46 -17.79 -0.58
N HIS A 50 0.53 -16.85 -0.38
CA HIS A 50 0.67 -15.47 -0.87
C HIS A 50 1.80 -14.73 -0.14
N TYR A 51 1.98 -14.99 1.16
CA TYR A 51 3.13 -14.48 1.92
C TYR A 51 4.43 -15.15 1.49
N HIS A 52 4.41 -16.47 1.32
CA HIS A 52 5.60 -17.23 0.90
C HIS A 52 6.13 -16.73 -0.45
N ASN A 53 5.25 -16.60 -1.44
CA ASN A 53 5.61 -16.12 -2.78
C ASN A 53 6.25 -14.72 -2.72
N ARG A 54 5.65 -13.77 -1.99
CA ARG A 54 6.20 -12.41 -1.87
C ARG A 54 7.55 -12.39 -1.14
N ARG A 55 7.71 -13.18 -0.07
CA ARG A 55 9.00 -13.33 0.63
C ARG A 55 10.07 -13.94 -0.26
N ASP A 56 9.71 -14.91 -1.09
CA ASP A 56 10.67 -15.50 -2.02
C ASP A 56 11.08 -14.51 -3.12
N LEU A 57 10.14 -13.72 -3.63
CA LEU A 57 10.44 -12.62 -4.55
C LEU A 57 11.39 -11.59 -3.92
N ILE A 58 11.15 -11.16 -2.69
CA ILE A 58 12.06 -10.25 -1.95
C ILE A 58 13.47 -10.84 -1.88
N ARG A 59 13.58 -12.14 -1.56
CA ARG A 59 14.87 -12.87 -1.54
C ARG A 59 15.55 -12.84 -2.91
N ILE A 60 14.80 -13.11 -3.98
CA ILE A 60 15.29 -13.12 -5.36
C ILE A 60 15.77 -11.71 -5.78
N PHE A 61 15.03 -10.65 -5.47
CA PHE A 61 15.45 -9.27 -5.75
C PHE A 61 16.71 -8.88 -4.97
N ASN A 62 16.85 -9.34 -3.72
CA ASN A 62 18.09 -9.15 -2.96
C ASN A 62 19.27 -9.93 -3.57
N MET A 63 19.06 -11.13 -4.11
CA MET A 63 20.10 -11.86 -4.86
C MET A 63 20.49 -11.10 -6.14
N MET A 64 19.54 -10.49 -6.85
CA MET A 64 19.84 -9.63 -7.99
C MET A 64 20.66 -8.40 -7.59
N ALA A 65 20.31 -7.75 -6.46
CA ALA A 65 21.07 -6.62 -5.93
C ALA A 65 22.52 -7.01 -5.65
N LYS A 66 22.74 -8.16 -5.02
CA LYS A 66 24.08 -8.72 -4.77
C LYS A 66 24.83 -9.06 -6.06
N ASP A 67 24.17 -9.58 -7.09
CA ASP A 67 24.82 -9.87 -8.38
C ASP A 67 25.23 -8.58 -9.11
N ILE A 68 24.36 -7.56 -9.11
CA ILE A 68 24.63 -6.27 -9.79
C ILE A 68 25.72 -5.48 -9.05
N TYR A 69 25.74 -5.52 -7.71
CA TYR A 69 26.58 -4.66 -6.86
C TYR A 69 27.58 -5.43 -5.99
N GLY A 70 27.80 -6.73 -6.20
CA GLY A 70 28.56 -7.60 -5.27
C GLY A 70 30.05 -7.26 -5.08
N LYS A 71 30.60 -6.34 -5.88
CA LYS A 71 31.93 -5.76 -5.67
C LYS A 71 31.93 -4.57 -4.71
N SER A 72 30.76 -4.05 -4.35
CA SER A 72 30.59 -3.01 -3.34
C SER A 72 30.84 -3.60 -1.95
N ALA A 73 31.57 -2.88 -1.10
CA ALA A 73 31.71 -3.24 0.31
C ALA A 73 30.34 -3.31 1.02
N PHE A 74 29.38 -2.52 0.55
CA PHE A 74 28.00 -2.49 1.03
C PHE A 74 27.06 -2.52 -0.19
N PRO A 75 26.61 -3.71 -0.63
CA PRO A 75 25.60 -3.80 -1.68
C PRO A 75 24.26 -3.26 -1.16
N PRO A 76 23.42 -2.67 -2.03
CA PRO A 76 22.09 -2.22 -1.61
C PRO A 76 21.22 -3.40 -1.20
N VAL A 77 20.29 -3.14 -0.30
CA VAL A 77 19.25 -4.08 0.15
C VAL A 77 17.96 -3.72 -0.57
N VAL A 78 17.20 -4.74 -0.97
CA VAL A 78 15.84 -4.54 -1.48
C VAL A 78 14.87 -4.78 -0.33
N GLU A 79 14.15 -3.75 0.06
CA GLU A 79 13.17 -3.80 1.16
C GLU A 79 11.76 -3.62 0.62
N GLU A 80 10.83 -4.39 1.16
CA GLU A 80 9.42 -4.27 0.89
C GLU A 80 8.79 -3.04 1.55
N TYR A 81 7.71 -2.53 0.96
CA TYR A 81 6.81 -1.60 1.62
C TYR A 81 5.38 -1.84 1.14
N GLY A 82 4.50 -0.87 1.39
CA GLY A 82 3.15 -0.85 0.85
C GLY A 82 2.24 -1.87 1.50
N SER A 83 1.26 -2.33 0.72
CA SER A 83 0.15 -3.15 1.23
C SER A 83 0.59 -4.47 1.86
N PHE A 84 1.71 -5.03 1.40
CA PHE A 84 2.29 -6.25 1.96
C PHE A 84 2.79 -6.05 3.39
N VAL A 85 3.57 -5.00 3.67
CA VAL A 85 4.06 -4.68 5.02
C VAL A 85 2.92 -4.26 5.95
N MET A 86 1.96 -3.50 5.42
CA MET A 86 0.77 -3.08 6.16
C MET A 86 -0.13 -4.25 6.57
N ASP A 87 0.03 -5.40 5.92
CA ASP A 87 -0.84 -6.59 6.03
C ASP A 87 -2.27 -6.33 5.52
N ILE A 88 -2.39 -5.48 4.51
CA ILE A 88 -3.67 -5.06 3.92
C ILE A 88 -3.62 -5.33 2.40
N PHE A 89 -3.15 -6.51 2.03
CA PHE A 89 -3.04 -6.97 0.65
C PHE A 89 -3.91 -8.22 0.43
N ASN A 90 -4.27 -8.47 -0.82
CA ASN A 90 -4.93 -9.70 -1.26
C ASN A 90 -4.06 -10.41 -2.30
N GLU A 91 -4.50 -11.58 -2.78
CA GLU A 91 -3.78 -12.39 -3.77
C GLU A 91 -3.28 -11.56 -4.97
N GLY A 92 -4.16 -10.75 -5.56
CA GLY A 92 -3.89 -9.92 -6.74
C GLY A 92 -3.35 -8.52 -6.44
N SER A 93 -2.81 -8.28 -5.24
CA SER A 93 -2.09 -7.04 -4.92
C SER A 93 -0.65 -7.11 -5.42
N ASP A 94 -0.09 -5.97 -5.78
CA ASP A 94 1.33 -5.83 -6.12
C ASP A 94 2.25 -6.06 -4.90
N LEU A 95 3.54 -6.17 -5.19
CA LEU A 95 4.63 -6.17 -4.23
C LEU A 95 5.50 -4.93 -4.48
N ASP A 96 5.34 -3.95 -3.60
CA ASP A 96 6.13 -2.73 -3.56
C ASP A 96 7.53 -3.00 -2.97
N LEU A 97 8.57 -2.62 -3.70
CA LEU A 97 9.98 -2.83 -3.34
C LEU A 97 10.79 -1.54 -3.49
N SER A 98 11.78 -1.34 -2.62
CA SER A 98 12.73 -0.23 -2.68
C SER A 98 14.16 -0.74 -2.62
N ILE A 99 14.99 -0.30 -3.55
CA ILE A 99 16.44 -0.52 -3.52
C ILE A 99 17.07 0.56 -2.64
N ASN A 100 17.67 0.17 -1.53
CA ASN A 100 18.18 1.08 -0.51
C ASN A 100 19.68 0.86 -0.28
N PHE A 101 20.45 1.93 -0.33
CA PHE A 101 21.89 1.96 -0.10
C PHE A 101 22.19 2.47 1.32
N SER A 102 23.31 2.03 1.90
CA SER A 102 23.69 2.39 3.28
C SER A 102 23.96 3.88 3.50
N ASP A 103 24.29 4.63 2.44
CA ASP A 103 24.43 6.09 2.49
C ASP A 103 23.62 6.73 1.35
N PRO A 104 22.32 7.00 1.58
CA PRO A 104 21.41 7.44 0.53
C PRO A 104 21.34 8.98 0.39
N VAL A 105 22.06 9.72 1.24
CA VAL A 105 21.90 11.17 1.37
C VAL A 105 22.19 11.88 0.05
N GLY A 106 21.24 12.68 -0.40
CA GLY A 106 21.39 13.50 -1.61
C GLY A 106 21.34 12.74 -2.93
N MET A 107 20.77 11.53 -2.99
CA MET A 107 20.67 10.78 -4.25
C MET A 107 19.79 11.51 -5.28
N SER A 108 20.43 11.99 -6.35
CA SER A 108 19.73 12.69 -7.43
C SER A 108 18.75 11.78 -8.17
N ARG A 109 17.69 12.38 -8.74
CA ARG A 109 16.72 11.67 -9.58
C ARG A 109 17.40 10.88 -10.71
N GLN A 110 18.41 11.47 -11.35
CA GLN A 110 19.13 10.81 -12.44
C GLN A 110 19.87 9.55 -11.94
N LYS A 111 20.51 9.61 -10.77
CA LYS A 111 21.17 8.46 -10.15
C LYS A 111 20.17 7.34 -9.82
N LYS A 112 18.98 7.70 -9.30
CA LYS A 112 17.87 6.73 -9.10
C LYS A 112 17.45 6.05 -10.39
N ILE A 113 17.26 6.83 -11.47
CA ILE A 113 16.93 6.30 -12.80
C ILE A 113 18.02 5.37 -13.33
N ASP A 114 19.30 5.68 -13.13
CA ASP A 114 20.40 4.86 -13.60
C ASP A 114 20.50 3.53 -12.83
N ILE A 115 20.20 3.54 -11.52
CA ILE A 115 20.06 2.33 -10.70
C ILE A 115 18.91 1.45 -11.25
N LEU A 116 17.73 2.04 -11.48
CA LEU A 116 16.61 1.33 -12.09
C LEU A 116 17.01 0.74 -13.45
N ARG A 117 17.65 1.52 -14.34
CA ARG A 117 18.12 1.01 -15.64
C ARG A 117 19.08 -0.17 -15.52
N LYS A 118 19.93 -0.22 -14.48
CA LYS A 118 20.79 -1.39 -14.20
C LYS A 118 19.96 -2.62 -13.81
N PHE A 119 19.02 -2.48 -12.89
CA PHE A 119 18.08 -3.56 -12.55
C PHE A 119 17.24 -4.00 -13.76
N GLY A 120 16.73 -3.07 -14.55
CA GLY A 120 15.98 -3.34 -15.77
C GLY A 120 16.80 -4.12 -16.81
N LYS A 121 18.13 -3.89 -16.90
CA LYS A 121 19.01 -4.73 -17.74
C LYS A 121 19.08 -6.17 -17.22
N LYS A 122 19.22 -6.37 -15.91
CA LYS A 122 19.23 -7.71 -15.30
C LYS A 122 17.89 -8.42 -15.48
N LEU A 123 16.78 -7.73 -15.24
CA LEU A 123 15.42 -8.27 -15.45
C LEU A 123 15.15 -8.61 -16.91
N ARG A 124 15.65 -7.83 -17.88
CA ARG A 124 15.55 -8.21 -19.31
C ARG A 124 16.26 -9.52 -19.64
N LEU A 125 17.36 -9.86 -18.96
CA LEU A 125 18.02 -11.16 -19.14
C LEU A 125 17.16 -12.30 -18.58
N ILE A 126 16.54 -12.08 -17.42
CA ILE A 126 15.63 -13.03 -16.77
C ILE A 126 14.34 -13.20 -17.59
N GLN A 127 13.85 -12.13 -18.23
CA GLN A 127 12.69 -12.16 -19.12
C GLN A 127 12.92 -13.07 -20.33
N ARG A 128 14.15 -13.10 -20.87
CA ARG A 128 14.52 -13.98 -22.00
C ARG A 128 14.45 -15.47 -21.65
N THR A 129 14.56 -15.82 -20.38
CA THR A 129 14.43 -17.20 -19.89
C THR A 129 13.01 -17.50 -19.38
N GLY A 130 12.07 -16.57 -19.52
CA GLY A 130 10.64 -16.75 -19.22
C GLY A 130 10.23 -16.60 -17.76
N HIS A 131 11.15 -16.27 -16.84
CA HIS A 131 10.82 -16.18 -15.41
C HIS A 131 10.08 -14.90 -15.03
N VAL A 132 10.20 -13.84 -15.84
CA VAL A 132 9.45 -12.60 -15.65
C VAL A 132 8.81 -12.13 -16.95
N THR A 133 7.76 -11.34 -16.84
CA THR A 133 7.02 -10.73 -17.96
C THR A 133 6.64 -9.28 -17.62
N ALA A 134 5.97 -8.59 -18.56
CA ALA A 134 5.44 -7.24 -18.40
C ALA A 134 6.46 -6.21 -17.85
N LEU A 135 7.73 -6.35 -18.23
CA LEU A 135 8.80 -5.46 -17.77
C LEU A 135 8.67 -4.06 -18.38
N GLU A 136 8.47 -3.05 -17.54
CA GLU A 136 8.38 -1.64 -17.91
C GLU A 136 9.25 -0.78 -17.00
N VAL A 137 9.98 0.20 -17.56
CA VAL A 137 10.76 1.17 -16.78
C VAL A 137 10.10 2.53 -16.89
N ILE A 138 9.44 2.98 -15.82
CA ILE A 138 8.63 4.20 -15.79
C ILE A 138 9.44 5.32 -15.11
N VAL A 139 10.00 6.24 -15.89
CA VAL A 139 10.88 7.31 -15.39
C VAL A 139 10.25 8.70 -15.42
N SER A 140 9.05 8.85 -15.98
CA SER A 140 8.33 10.13 -16.08
C SER A 140 7.54 10.48 -14.81
N ALA A 141 7.13 9.47 -14.03
CA ALA A 141 6.37 9.65 -12.80
C ALA A 141 7.17 10.35 -11.69
N LYS A 142 6.49 10.96 -10.71
CA LYS A 142 7.14 11.62 -9.55
C LYS A 142 8.18 10.72 -8.89
N VAL A 143 7.81 9.46 -8.63
CA VAL A 143 8.72 8.39 -8.21
C VAL A 143 8.99 7.49 -9.41
N PRO A 144 10.22 7.46 -9.96
CA PRO A 144 10.59 6.50 -10.99
C PRO A 144 10.53 5.08 -10.46
N ILE A 145 10.00 4.15 -11.25
CA ILE A 145 9.88 2.73 -10.88
C ILE A 145 10.18 1.81 -12.05
N ILE A 146 10.43 0.54 -11.73
CA ILE A 146 10.27 -0.59 -12.64
C ILE A 146 9.02 -1.34 -12.26
N LYS A 147 8.18 -1.68 -13.25
CA LYS A 147 7.13 -2.68 -13.11
C LYS A 147 7.59 -3.99 -13.75
N VAL A 148 7.36 -5.10 -13.09
CA VAL A 148 7.67 -6.43 -13.64
C VAL A 148 6.79 -7.48 -12.98
N THR A 149 6.32 -8.46 -13.73
CA THR A 149 5.50 -9.55 -13.19
C THR A 149 6.33 -10.84 -13.15
N ASP A 150 6.34 -11.51 -12.01
CA ASP A 150 6.88 -12.87 -11.91
C ASP A 150 5.95 -13.85 -12.61
N THR A 151 6.47 -14.62 -13.58
CA THR A 151 5.65 -15.54 -14.38
C THR A 151 5.14 -16.72 -13.54
N GLY A 152 5.89 -17.14 -12.52
CA GLY A 152 5.54 -18.31 -11.71
C GLY A 152 4.36 -18.06 -10.76
N THR A 153 4.33 -16.89 -10.15
CA THR A 153 3.35 -16.51 -9.12
C THR A 153 2.29 -15.53 -9.61
N GLY A 154 2.53 -14.86 -10.75
CA GLY A 154 1.66 -13.79 -11.27
C GLY A 154 1.76 -12.48 -10.49
N VAL A 155 2.64 -12.37 -9.50
CA VAL A 155 2.77 -11.17 -8.65
C VAL A 155 3.47 -10.06 -9.44
N GLU A 156 2.80 -8.91 -9.59
CA GLU A 156 3.41 -7.67 -10.07
C GLU A 156 4.30 -7.07 -8.98
N CYS A 157 5.51 -6.68 -9.34
CA CYS A 157 6.49 -6.04 -8.46
C CYS A 157 6.79 -4.63 -8.95
N ASP A 158 6.63 -3.65 -8.07
CA ASP A 158 6.94 -2.25 -8.30
C ASP A 158 8.24 -1.90 -7.58
N LEU A 159 9.34 -1.76 -8.34
CA LEU A 159 10.67 -1.52 -7.79
C LEU A 159 11.05 -0.04 -7.92
N SER A 160 11.26 0.61 -6.79
CA SER A 160 11.70 2.00 -6.64
C SER A 160 13.11 2.08 -6.04
N VAL A 161 13.63 3.30 -5.80
CA VAL A 161 14.97 3.53 -5.24
C VAL A 161 14.90 4.58 -4.13
N GLU A 162 15.41 4.24 -2.95
CA GLU A 162 15.40 5.08 -1.75
C GLU A 162 14.01 5.62 -1.39
N ASN A 163 13.01 4.73 -1.30
CA ASN A 163 11.64 5.07 -0.90
C ASN A 163 11.43 4.86 0.62
N TRP A 164 12.24 5.55 1.41
CA TRP A 164 12.17 5.51 2.89
C TRP A 164 10.82 6.00 3.43
N ASP A 165 10.18 6.95 2.75
CA ASP A 165 8.84 7.43 3.12
C ASP A 165 7.81 6.31 3.02
N GLY A 166 7.84 5.53 1.92
CA GLY A 166 6.96 4.39 1.72
C GLY A 166 7.16 3.33 2.80
N ILE A 167 8.42 2.99 3.10
CA ILE A 167 8.79 2.02 4.14
C ILE A 167 8.27 2.47 5.51
N ALA A 168 8.61 3.70 5.93
CA ALA A 168 8.21 4.24 7.23
C ALA A 168 6.68 4.27 7.39
N LYS A 169 5.95 4.79 6.40
CA LYS A 169 4.48 4.84 6.42
C LYS A 169 3.87 3.44 6.53
N SER A 170 4.45 2.45 5.86
CA SER A 170 3.92 1.07 5.88
C SER A 170 4.07 0.44 7.26
N HIS A 171 5.19 0.65 7.94
CA HIS A 171 5.39 0.19 9.31
C HIS A 171 4.47 0.89 10.32
N ILE A 172 4.24 2.20 10.15
CA ILE A 172 3.29 2.94 10.99
C ILE A 172 1.89 2.37 10.85
N ILE A 173 1.41 2.17 9.62
CA ILE A 173 0.08 1.57 9.38
C ILE A 173 0.00 0.14 9.91
N ARG A 174 1.09 -0.64 9.81
CA ARG A 174 1.16 -1.98 10.41
C ARG A 174 1.03 -1.94 11.93
N ALA A 175 1.67 -0.98 12.59
CA ALA A 175 1.55 -0.81 14.04
C ALA A 175 0.10 -0.42 14.42
N ILE A 176 -0.52 0.46 13.65
CA ILE A 176 -1.92 0.86 13.84
C ILE A 176 -2.86 -0.33 13.65
N SER A 177 -2.63 -1.19 12.65
CA SER A 177 -3.48 -2.37 12.41
C SER A 177 -3.42 -3.43 13.51
N ALA A 178 -2.41 -3.37 14.37
CA ALA A 178 -2.33 -4.20 15.56
C ALA A 178 -3.18 -3.68 16.75
N ILE A 179 -3.70 -2.45 16.70
CA ILE A 179 -4.52 -1.87 17.78
C ILE A 179 -5.91 -2.52 17.81
N ASP A 180 -6.54 -2.66 16.65
CA ASP A 180 -7.88 -3.24 16.51
C ASP A 180 -8.03 -3.94 15.16
N GLU A 181 -8.43 -5.22 15.20
CA GLU A 181 -8.57 -6.06 14.00
C GLU A 181 -9.58 -5.53 12.98
N ARG A 182 -10.58 -4.74 13.42
CA ARG A 182 -11.59 -4.15 12.53
C ARG A 182 -10.97 -3.18 11.53
N PHE A 183 -9.86 -2.53 11.88
CA PHE A 183 -9.15 -1.63 10.97
C PHE A 183 -8.60 -2.37 9.75
N GLN A 184 -7.93 -3.51 9.97
CA GLN A 184 -7.40 -4.32 8.88
C GLN A 184 -8.55 -4.88 8.02
N LYS A 185 -9.60 -5.42 8.65
CA LYS A 185 -10.79 -5.96 7.97
C LYS A 185 -11.43 -4.92 7.07
N LEU A 186 -11.74 -3.74 7.61
CA LEU A 186 -12.35 -2.64 6.85
C LEU A 186 -11.43 -2.12 5.75
N CYS A 187 -10.11 -2.01 5.99
CA CYS A 187 -9.18 -1.58 4.95
C CYS A 187 -9.19 -2.54 3.74
N LEU A 188 -9.17 -3.87 3.97
CA LEU A 188 -9.24 -4.85 2.89
C LEU A 188 -10.56 -4.80 2.12
N LEU A 189 -11.68 -4.69 2.83
CA LEU A 189 -13.02 -4.60 2.24
C LEU A 189 -13.16 -3.32 1.41
N MET A 190 -12.80 -2.16 1.98
CA MET A 190 -12.90 -0.86 1.31
C MET A 190 -11.95 -0.75 0.12
N LYS A 191 -10.72 -1.29 0.21
CA LYS A 191 -9.80 -1.34 -0.93
C LYS A 191 -10.36 -2.19 -2.06
N SER A 192 -10.95 -3.34 -1.74
CA SER A 192 -11.53 -4.26 -2.73
C SER A 192 -12.78 -3.68 -3.38
N TRP A 193 -13.65 -3.05 -2.59
CA TRP A 193 -14.80 -2.29 -3.07
C TRP A 193 -14.36 -1.16 -4.02
N ALA A 194 -13.39 -0.32 -3.60
CA ALA A 194 -12.89 0.77 -4.42
C ALA A 194 -12.26 0.29 -5.73
N LYS A 195 -11.53 -0.83 -5.71
CA LYS A 195 -10.97 -1.47 -6.91
C LYS A 195 -12.08 -1.97 -7.84
N ALA A 196 -13.11 -2.65 -7.32
CA ALA A 196 -14.25 -3.12 -8.11
C ALA A 196 -15.04 -1.99 -8.79
N HIS A 197 -15.00 -0.78 -8.21
CA HIS A 197 -15.60 0.42 -8.76
C HIS A 197 -14.64 1.30 -9.58
N ASN A 198 -13.41 0.83 -9.84
CA ASN A 198 -12.37 1.55 -10.60
C ASN A 198 -12.01 2.94 -10.02
N ILE A 199 -12.05 3.08 -8.69
CA ILE A 199 -11.71 4.33 -7.98
C ILE A 199 -10.48 4.19 -7.06
N ASN A 200 -9.68 3.14 -7.27
CA ASN A 200 -8.41 2.89 -6.58
C ASN A 200 -7.24 2.80 -7.58
N SER A 201 -6.93 3.91 -8.25
CA SER A 201 -5.87 4.02 -9.23
C SER A 201 -5.28 5.44 -9.25
N SER A 202 -4.08 5.59 -8.69
CA SER A 202 -3.30 6.84 -8.76
C SER A 202 -3.02 7.24 -10.21
N ARG A 203 -2.86 6.26 -11.10
CA ARG A 203 -2.58 6.47 -12.53
C ARG A 203 -3.77 7.17 -13.20
N ASP A 204 -4.99 6.79 -12.83
CA ASP A 204 -6.22 7.34 -13.39
C ASP A 204 -6.72 8.57 -12.60
N ALA A 205 -5.84 9.17 -11.79
CA ALA A 205 -6.14 10.32 -10.94
C ALA A 205 -7.32 10.10 -9.96
N THR A 206 -7.52 8.84 -9.52
CA THR A 206 -8.47 8.48 -8.46
C THR A 206 -7.75 8.26 -7.13
N LEU A 207 -8.41 7.70 -6.12
CA LEU A 207 -7.80 7.48 -4.81
C LEU A 207 -6.64 6.48 -4.91
N ASN A 208 -5.61 6.68 -4.09
CA ASN A 208 -4.58 5.66 -3.90
C ASN A 208 -4.93 4.80 -2.68
N SER A 209 -4.25 3.66 -2.54
CA SER A 209 -4.52 2.73 -1.43
C SER A 209 -4.29 3.36 -0.05
N LEU A 210 -3.35 4.29 0.09
CA LEU A 210 -3.13 4.99 1.35
C LEU A 210 -4.30 5.95 1.68
N SER A 211 -4.86 6.64 0.69
CA SER A 211 -6.05 7.48 0.88
C SER A 211 -7.24 6.68 1.40
N ILE A 212 -7.45 5.45 0.89
CA ILE A 212 -8.50 4.55 1.37
C ILE A 212 -8.24 4.14 2.83
N VAL A 213 -7.00 3.76 3.16
CA VAL A 213 -6.59 3.43 4.53
C VAL A 213 -6.83 4.61 5.48
N SER A 214 -6.50 5.83 5.05
CA SER A 214 -6.76 7.05 5.83
C SER A 214 -8.25 7.31 6.05
N PHE A 215 -9.11 7.04 5.07
CA PHE A 215 -10.57 7.15 5.27
C PHE A 215 -11.09 6.15 6.30
N VAL A 216 -10.62 4.91 6.26
CA VAL A 216 -11.01 3.90 7.26
C VAL A 216 -10.49 4.30 8.64
N ALA A 217 -9.25 4.78 8.74
CA ALA A 217 -8.69 5.26 9.99
C ALA A 217 -9.51 6.40 10.59
N PHE A 218 -9.82 7.41 9.77
CA PHE A 218 -10.62 8.55 10.18
C PHE A 218 -12.02 8.14 10.64
N HIS A 219 -12.67 7.21 9.93
CA HIS A 219 -13.96 6.67 10.33
C HIS A 219 -13.88 6.04 11.73
N LEU A 220 -12.90 5.16 11.97
CA LEU A 220 -12.75 4.50 13.27
C LEU A 220 -12.33 5.44 14.40
N GLN A 221 -11.64 6.55 14.09
CA GLN A 221 -11.33 7.61 15.06
C GLN A 221 -12.54 8.49 15.41
N THR A 222 -13.53 8.58 14.51
CA THR A 222 -14.71 9.45 14.66
C THR A 222 -15.98 8.70 15.04
N CYS A 223 -15.92 7.37 15.16
CA CYS A 223 -16.97 6.57 15.79
C CYS A 223 -17.28 7.07 17.21
N ASN A 224 -18.49 6.76 17.70
CA ASN A 224 -18.88 7.03 19.07
C ASN A 224 -19.34 5.73 19.76
N PRO A 225 -18.50 5.12 20.63
CA PRO A 225 -17.17 5.58 21.04
C PRO A 225 -16.10 5.40 19.93
N PRO A 226 -14.99 6.16 19.97
CA PRO A 226 -13.87 5.96 19.04
C PRO A 226 -13.27 4.56 19.18
N ILE A 227 -13.01 3.92 18.05
CA ILE A 227 -12.40 2.58 17.98
C ILE A 227 -10.87 2.71 17.93
N LEU A 228 -10.36 3.65 17.15
CA LEU A 228 -8.93 3.97 17.09
C LEU A 228 -8.64 5.29 17.82
N PRO A 229 -7.48 5.39 18.49
CA PRO A 229 -7.02 6.66 19.02
C PRO A 229 -6.57 7.59 17.88
N PRO A 230 -6.51 8.91 18.12
CA PRO A 230 -5.87 9.84 17.18
C PRO A 230 -4.41 9.44 17.00
N PHE A 231 -3.96 9.35 15.74
CA PHE A 231 -2.60 8.91 15.43
C PHE A 231 -1.52 9.81 16.05
N SER A 232 -1.80 11.11 16.22
CA SER A 232 -0.90 12.03 16.92
C SER A 232 -0.56 11.59 18.35
N ALA A 233 -1.49 10.93 19.05
CA ALA A 233 -1.25 10.39 20.40
C ALA A 233 -0.41 9.11 20.40
N LEU A 234 -0.36 8.40 19.26
CA LEU A 234 0.47 7.19 19.11
C LEU A 234 1.91 7.51 18.70
N LEU A 235 2.14 8.69 18.15
CA LEU A 235 3.35 9.06 17.41
C LEU A 235 4.10 10.21 18.09
N GLU A 236 4.07 10.24 19.43
CA GLU A 236 4.76 11.27 20.22
C GLU A 236 6.26 11.33 19.87
N GLY A 237 6.73 12.50 19.42
CA GLY A 237 8.11 12.76 18.99
C GLY A 237 8.24 13.33 17.55
N ASN A 238 9.47 13.46 17.04
CA ASN A 238 9.84 14.01 15.71
C ASN A 238 9.23 13.25 14.49
N VAL A 239 8.31 12.31 14.71
CA VAL A 239 7.63 11.51 13.69
C VAL A 239 6.51 12.30 12.99
N SER A 240 6.07 13.44 13.56
CA SER A 240 5.06 14.32 12.95
C SER A 240 5.45 14.83 11.56
N ALA A 241 6.75 14.99 11.26
CA ALA A 241 7.24 15.37 9.94
C ALA A 241 7.13 14.26 8.88
N ILE A 242 7.00 13.00 9.30
CA ILE A 242 6.89 11.81 8.41
C ILE A 242 5.42 11.60 7.99
N ILE A 243 4.47 12.23 8.69
CA ILE A 243 3.04 11.94 8.65
C ILE A 243 2.25 13.20 8.33
N SER A 244 2.67 13.95 7.31
CA SER A 244 1.71 14.67 6.49
C SER A 244 1.03 13.64 5.59
N PHE A 245 -0.22 13.30 5.95
CA PHE A 245 -1.16 12.62 5.06
C PHE A 245 -1.67 13.60 4.01
#